data_AF-A0A5C4SJ95-F1
#
_entry.id   AF-A0A5C4SJ95-F1
#
_cell.length_a   1.000
_cell.length_b   1.000
_cell.length_c   1.000
_cell.angle_alpha   90.00
_cell.angle_beta   90.00
_cell.angle_gamma   90.00
#
_symmetry.space_group_name_H-M   'P 1'
#
loop_
_entity.id
_entity.type
_entity.pdbx_description
1 polymer ?
#
loop_
_entity_poly.entity_id
_entity_poly.type
_entity_poly.pdbx_seq_one_letter_code
_entity_poly.pdbx_strand_id
1 'polypeptide(L)'
;MNFIKSLLVILFSFLFSMTSFSQVKSEDDNLSLNSGTIDNQFEFVIRKSNNYQNYKVVNKSWLYTLKAHTLDTLKAVHKDLNETRSVVKQQAQEISDLQSNLSNTKMDLDQTNIEKNSMALFGMQMSKTNYNVLMWSIIGALLALLLFFIYKFKNSNAITTEARRNLAEIEEEFDEHRRTALEREQKVRRQLQDEINKQKKG
;
A
#
# COMPACT_ATOMS: atom_id res chain seq x y z
N MET A 1 -78.89 -34.63 26.27
CA MET A 1 -78.20 -33.59 27.07
C MET A 1 -77.04 -32.89 26.34
N ASN A 2 -76.80 -33.15 25.05
CA ASN A 2 -75.68 -32.55 24.31
C ASN A 2 -76.12 -31.39 23.38
N PHE A 3 -77.38 -31.40 22.93
CA PHE A 3 -77.93 -30.35 22.07
C PHE A 3 -78.14 -29.02 22.80
N ILE A 4 -78.65 -29.06 24.04
CA ILE A 4 -78.83 -27.87 24.88
C ILE A 4 -77.48 -27.25 25.27
N LYS A 5 -76.46 -28.07 25.52
CA LYS A 5 -75.09 -27.58 25.79
C LYS A 5 -74.48 -26.92 24.55
N SER A 6 -74.70 -27.48 23.36
CA SER A 6 -74.24 -26.88 22.10
C SER A 6 -74.94 -25.55 21.80
N LEU A 7 -76.25 -25.45 22.07
CA LEU A 7 -77.01 -24.20 21.91
C LEU A 7 -76.52 -23.09 22.87
N LEU A 8 -76.22 -23.45 24.12
CA LEU A 8 -75.68 -22.53 25.12
C LEU A 8 -74.28 -22.01 24.76
N VAL A 9 -73.44 -22.85 24.18
CA VAL A 9 -72.10 -22.45 23.70
C VAL A 9 -72.20 -21.51 22.50
N ILE A 10 -73.14 -21.73 21.58
CA ILE A 10 -73.37 -20.84 20.44
C ILE A 10 -73.92 -19.47 20.90
N LEU A 11 -74.83 -19.45 21.87
CA LEU A 11 -75.36 -18.21 22.44
C LEU A 11 -74.28 -17.42 23.20
N PHE A 12 -73.40 -18.10 23.94
CA PHE A 12 -72.29 -17.48 24.64
C PHE A 12 -71.22 -16.94 23.67
N SER A 13 -71.00 -17.61 22.54
CA SER A 13 -70.10 -17.12 21.48
C SER A 13 -70.65 -15.89 20.75
N PHE A 14 -71.97 -15.74 20.63
CA PHE A 14 -72.59 -14.58 19.97
C PHE A 14 -72.61 -13.33 20.87
N LEU A 15 -72.61 -13.52 22.20
CA LEU A 15 -72.51 -12.41 23.17
C LEU A 15 -71.11 -11.79 23.23
N PHE A 16 -70.06 -12.52 22.81
CA PHE A 16 -68.68 -12.00 22.80
C PHE A 16 -68.31 -11.24 21.52
N SER A 17 -69.14 -11.29 20.47
CA SER A 17 -68.90 -10.61 19.19
C SER A 17 -69.39 -9.16 19.10
N MET A 18 -69.91 -8.57 20.19
CA MET A 18 -70.52 -7.22 20.17
C MET A 18 -69.72 -6.10 20.86
N THR A 19 -68.43 -6.26 21.14
CA THR A 19 -67.62 -5.17 21.71
C THR A 19 -66.39 -4.86 20.86
N SER A 20 -66.61 -4.28 19.67
CA SER A 20 -65.61 -3.47 18.97
C SER A 20 -66.27 -2.55 17.94
N PHE A 21 -67.19 -1.69 18.40
CA PHE A 21 -67.36 -0.40 17.73
C PHE A 21 -66.31 0.54 18.32
N SER A 22 -65.17 0.66 17.64
CA SER A 22 -64.29 1.81 17.83
C SER A 22 -65.09 3.03 17.36
N GLN A 23 -65.50 3.89 18.29
CA GLN A 23 -66.01 5.20 17.95
C GLN A 23 -64.87 5.93 17.23
N VAL A 24 -65.04 6.23 15.95
CA VAL A 24 -64.25 7.26 15.27
C VAL A 24 -64.55 8.55 16.02
N LYS A 25 -63.68 8.92 16.96
CA LYS A 25 -63.69 10.26 17.55
C LYS A 25 -63.47 11.22 16.38
N SER A 26 -64.47 12.04 16.12
CA SER A 26 -64.37 13.18 15.21
C SER A 26 -63.08 13.94 15.51
N GLU A 27 -62.31 14.33 14.50
CA GLU A 27 -61.07 15.12 14.66
C GLU A 27 -61.29 16.39 15.51
N ASP A 28 -62.53 16.88 15.59
CA ASP A 28 -62.93 18.03 16.40
C ASP A 28 -62.79 17.86 17.92
N ASP A 29 -62.76 16.62 18.45
CA ASP A 29 -62.65 16.38 19.91
C ASP A 29 -61.22 16.47 20.44
N ASN A 30 -60.22 16.56 19.55
CA ASN A 30 -58.79 16.69 19.92
C ASN A 30 -58.19 18.06 19.57
N LEU A 31 -58.97 18.98 18.99
CA LEU A 31 -58.49 20.32 18.71
C LEU A 31 -58.35 21.12 20.01
N SER A 32 -57.18 21.73 20.21
CA SER A 32 -56.84 22.48 21.41
C SER A 32 -55.95 23.66 21.05
N LEU A 33 -56.12 24.79 21.74
CA LEU A 33 -55.23 25.95 21.62
C LEU A 33 -53.90 25.77 22.36
N ASN A 34 -53.88 24.94 23.41
CA ASN A 34 -52.75 24.81 24.32
C ASN A 34 -52.02 23.47 24.20
N SER A 35 -52.41 22.63 23.23
CA SER A 35 -51.78 21.34 22.99
C SER A 35 -51.86 20.95 21.52
N GLY A 36 -50.97 20.05 21.10
CA GLY A 36 -50.87 19.61 19.71
C GLY A 36 -49.98 20.52 18.85
N THR A 37 -49.97 20.26 17.55
CA THR A 37 -49.18 21.00 16.57
C THR A 37 -49.70 22.43 16.42
N ILE A 38 -48.86 23.32 15.89
CA ILE A 38 -49.29 24.67 15.52
C ILE A 38 -50.48 24.62 14.55
N ASP A 39 -50.47 23.70 13.59
CA ASP A 39 -51.58 23.45 12.66
C ASP A 39 -52.89 23.14 13.40
N ASN A 40 -52.87 22.22 14.37
CA ASN A 40 -54.04 21.91 15.20
C ASN A 40 -54.54 23.13 15.99
N GLN A 41 -53.64 23.99 16.46
CA GLN A 41 -54.00 25.21 17.17
C GLN A 41 -54.63 26.25 16.23
N PHE A 42 -54.13 26.38 14.99
CA PHE A 42 -54.76 27.20 13.96
C PHE A 42 -56.17 26.69 13.64
N GLU A 43 -56.32 25.38 13.44
CA GLU A 43 -57.61 24.76 13.12
C GLU A 43 -58.60 24.91 14.28
N PHE A 44 -58.13 24.77 15.53
CA PHE A 44 -58.94 25.05 16.73
C PHE A 44 -59.50 26.48 16.70
N VAL A 45 -58.65 27.48 16.46
CA VAL A 45 -59.06 28.88 16.44
C VAL A 45 -60.05 29.14 15.30
N ILE A 46 -59.85 28.56 14.12
CA ILE A 46 -60.74 28.74 12.96
C ILE A 46 -62.11 28.08 13.22
N ARG A 47 -62.13 26.83 13.69
CA ARG A 47 -63.38 26.07 13.88
C ARG A 47 -64.20 26.56 15.06
N LYS A 48 -63.56 26.84 16.22
CA LYS A 48 -64.26 27.22 17.45
C LYS A 48 -64.64 28.71 17.51
N SER A 49 -64.15 29.53 16.59
CA SER A 49 -64.56 30.94 16.50
C SER A 49 -65.93 31.09 15.85
N ASN A 50 -66.70 32.06 16.35
CA ASN A 50 -68.04 32.37 15.85
C ASN A 50 -67.98 32.92 14.43
N ASN A 51 -69.07 32.74 13.67
CA ASN A 51 -69.22 33.30 12.33
C ASN A 51 -70.03 34.60 12.38
N TYR A 52 -69.61 35.61 11.63
CA TYR A 52 -70.42 36.79 11.32
C TYR A 52 -70.33 37.05 9.82
N GLN A 53 -71.43 36.81 9.10
CA GLN A 53 -71.45 36.80 7.63
C GLN A 53 -70.34 35.87 7.09
N ASN A 54 -69.45 36.39 6.25
CA ASN A 54 -68.31 35.68 5.68
C ASN A 54 -67.03 35.79 6.51
N TYR A 55 -67.11 36.29 7.75
CA TYR A 55 -65.97 36.52 8.64
C TYR A 55 -66.02 35.64 9.89
N LYS A 56 -64.84 35.34 10.44
CA LYS A 56 -64.68 34.69 11.74
C LYS A 56 -64.47 35.73 12.83
N VAL A 57 -65.30 35.70 13.86
CA VAL A 57 -65.17 36.49 15.08
C VAL A 57 -64.34 35.70 16.07
N VAL A 58 -63.04 35.98 16.08
CA VAL A 58 -62.05 35.28 16.91
C VAL A 58 -61.84 36.03 18.23
N ASN A 59 -61.73 35.31 19.34
CA ASN A 59 -61.33 35.91 20.61
C ASN A 59 -59.89 36.46 20.50
N LYS A 60 -59.70 37.73 20.88
CA LYS A 60 -58.38 38.37 20.88
C LYS A 60 -57.35 37.57 21.71
N SER A 61 -57.76 36.98 22.85
CA SER A 61 -56.85 36.18 23.67
C SER A 61 -56.31 34.97 22.91
N TRP A 62 -57.15 34.28 22.13
CA TRP A 62 -56.74 33.13 21.33
C TRP A 62 -55.74 33.50 20.24
N LEU A 63 -55.92 34.67 19.59
CA LEU A 63 -54.96 35.18 18.62
C LEU A 63 -53.62 35.52 19.27
N TYR A 64 -53.62 36.12 20.46
CA TYR A 64 -52.38 36.40 21.19
C TYR A 64 -51.65 35.12 21.62
N THR A 65 -52.38 34.12 22.11
CA THR A 65 -51.83 32.81 22.47
C THR A 65 -51.25 32.11 21.25
N LEU A 66 -51.99 32.04 20.15
CA LEU A 66 -51.52 31.43 18.90
C LEU A 66 -50.28 32.14 18.35
N LYS A 67 -50.25 33.48 18.41
CA LYS A 67 -49.07 34.27 18.06
C LYS A 67 -47.87 33.93 18.96
N ALA A 68 -48.08 33.78 20.27
CA ALA A 68 -47.01 33.45 21.20
C ALA A 68 -46.45 32.04 20.91
N HIS A 69 -47.30 31.04 20.70
CA HIS A 69 -46.89 29.67 20.41
C HIS A 69 -46.17 29.55 19.06
N THR A 70 -46.64 30.26 18.03
CA THR A 70 -45.97 30.28 16.71
C THR A 70 -44.59 30.93 16.78
N LEU A 71 -44.45 32.04 17.51
CA LEU A 71 -43.15 32.69 17.73
C LEU A 71 -42.19 31.83 18.55
N ASP A 72 -42.68 31.11 19.55
CA ASP A 72 -41.87 30.19 20.35
C ASP A 72 -41.37 29.01 19.51
N THR A 73 -42.25 28.41 18.71
CA THR A 73 -41.87 27.33 17.77
C THR A 73 -40.84 27.82 16.77
N LEU A 74 -41.03 29.02 16.19
CA LEU A 74 -40.06 29.60 15.25
C LEU A 74 -38.71 29.88 15.93
N LYS A 75 -38.71 30.33 17.18
CA LYS A 75 -37.49 30.53 17.96
C LYS A 75 -36.76 29.22 18.22
N ALA A 76 -37.48 28.14 18.54
CA ALA A 76 -36.91 26.80 18.69
C ALA A 76 -36.26 26.33 17.37
N VAL A 77 -36.97 26.44 16.25
CA VAL A 77 -36.44 26.09 14.92
C VAL A 77 -35.17 26.89 14.59
N HIS A 78 -35.16 28.20 14.84
CA HIS A 78 -33.96 29.02 14.62
C HIS A 78 -32.79 28.62 15.53
N LYS A 79 -33.06 28.23 16.77
CA LYS A 79 -32.05 27.74 17.70
C LYS A 79 -31.44 26.43 17.18
N ASP A 80 -32.27 25.45 16.85
CA ASP A 80 -31.82 24.14 16.35
C ASP A 80 -31.04 24.27 15.04
N LEU A 81 -31.46 25.18 14.17
CA LEU A 81 -30.78 25.48 12.91
C LEU A 81 -29.40 26.11 13.16
N ASN A 82 -29.27 27.02 14.13
CA ASN A 82 -27.98 27.60 14.48
C ASN A 82 -27.05 26.56 15.13
N GLU A 83 -27.56 25.70 16.01
CA GLU A 83 -26.81 24.60 16.60
C GLU A 83 -26.33 23.63 15.53
N THR A 84 -27.21 23.24 14.60
CA THR A 84 -26.87 22.37 13.46
C THR A 84 -25.80 23.01 12.58
N ARG A 85 -25.91 24.31 12.26
CA ARG A 85 -24.86 25.04 11.51
C ARG A 85 -23.52 25.04 12.24
N SER A 86 -23.53 25.17 13.56
CA SER A 86 -22.32 25.10 14.38
C SER A 86 -21.67 23.71 14.30
N VAL A 87 -22.47 22.65 14.41
CA VAL A 87 -21.99 21.26 14.28
C VAL A 87 -21.42 21.02 12.87
N VAL A 88 -22.11 21.45 11.82
CA VAL A 88 -21.63 21.32 10.43
C VAL A 88 -20.30 22.05 10.24
N LYS A 89 -20.15 23.25 10.80
CA LYS A 89 -18.90 24.01 10.75
C LYS A 89 -17.77 23.27 11.47
N GLN A 90 -18.03 22.70 12.64
CA GLN A 90 -17.06 21.91 13.39
C GLN A 90 -16.65 20.65 12.60
N GLN A 91 -17.61 19.91 12.06
CA GLN A 91 -17.34 18.73 11.25
C GLN A 91 -16.54 19.06 9.99
N ALA A 92 -16.83 20.18 9.32
CA ALA A 92 -16.07 20.63 8.16
C ALA A 92 -14.60 20.95 8.53
N GLN A 93 -14.37 21.53 9.70
CA GLN A 93 -13.03 21.79 10.21
C GLN A 93 -12.30 20.48 10.54
N GLU A 94 -12.95 19.55 11.25
CA GLU A 94 -12.38 18.23 11.55
C GLU A 94 -12.03 17.45 10.27
N ILE A 95 -12.88 17.51 9.25
CA ILE A 95 -12.62 16.89 7.94
C ILE A 95 -11.38 17.51 7.28
N SER A 96 -11.27 18.83 7.30
CA SER A 96 -10.10 19.54 6.76
C SER A 96 -8.81 19.13 7.48
N ASP A 97 -8.86 19.05 8.81
CA ASP A 97 -7.72 18.64 9.64
C ASP A 97 -7.33 17.18 9.37
N LEU A 98 -8.31 16.27 9.28
CA LEU A 98 -8.09 14.87 8.93
C LEU A 98 -7.49 14.70 7.53
N GLN A 99 -7.96 15.48 6.54
CA GLN A 99 -7.41 15.46 5.18
C GLN A 99 -5.96 15.94 5.16
N SER A 100 -5.65 17.02 5.89
CA SER A 100 -4.29 17.53 6.06
C SER A 100 -3.37 16.50 6.70
N ASN A 101 -3.80 15.90 7.81
CA ASN A 101 -3.04 14.85 8.50
C ASN A 101 -2.82 13.62 7.63
N LEU A 102 -3.82 13.21 6.85
CA LEU A 102 -3.72 12.10 5.92
C LEU A 102 -2.75 12.39 4.76
N SER A 103 -2.76 13.63 4.25
CA SER A 103 -1.78 14.08 3.25
C SER A 103 -0.36 14.03 3.81
N ASN A 104 -0.14 14.58 5.01
CA ASN A 104 1.16 14.54 5.69
C ASN A 104 1.63 13.11 5.94
N THR A 105 0.76 12.25 6.46
CA THR A 105 1.07 10.84 6.70
C THR A 105 1.46 10.11 5.42
N LYS A 106 0.81 10.39 4.28
CA LYS A 106 1.19 9.81 2.99
C LYS A 106 2.56 10.29 2.53
N MET A 107 2.83 11.59 2.64
CA MET A 107 4.15 12.14 2.31
C MET A 107 5.26 11.52 3.19
N ASP A 108 5.01 11.41 4.49
CA ASP A 108 5.96 10.80 5.43
C ASP A 108 6.16 9.31 5.13
N LEU A 109 5.11 8.59 4.75
CA LEU A 109 5.18 7.19 4.34
C LEU A 109 5.99 7.02 3.05
N ASP A 110 5.77 7.88 2.06
CA ASP A 110 6.52 7.86 0.79
C ASP A 110 7.99 8.19 1.03
N GLN A 111 8.27 9.22 1.82
CA GLN A 111 9.63 9.60 2.21
C GLN A 111 10.33 8.47 2.98
N THR A 112 9.66 7.88 3.96
CA THR A 112 10.17 6.74 4.72
C THR A 112 10.43 5.53 3.81
N ASN A 113 9.55 5.27 2.84
CA ASN A 113 9.74 4.20 1.87
C ASN A 113 10.95 4.45 0.97
N ILE A 114 11.17 5.69 0.53
CA ILE A 114 12.36 6.08 -0.24
C ILE A 114 13.60 5.84 0.61
N GLU A 115 13.65 6.37 1.84
CA GLU A 115 14.78 6.21 2.75
C GLU A 115 15.06 4.73 3.04
N LYS A 116 14.04 3.95 3.42
CA LYS A 116 14.17 2.53 3.76
C LYS A 116 14.56 1.66 2.57
N ASN A 117 14.11 1.99 1.36
CA ASN A 117 14.42 1.23 0.15
C ASN A 117 15.61 1.78 -0.62
N SER A 118 16.29 2.78 -0.07
CA SER A 118 17.51 3.31 -0.63
C SER A 118 18.74 2.86 0.15
N MET A 119 19.88 2.80 -0.54
CA MET A 119 21.21 2.65 0.02
C MET A 119 22.12 3.66 -0.66
N ALA A 120 23.06 4.24 0.09
CA ALA A 120 24.05 5.15 -0.46
C ALA A 120 25.27 4.36 -0.96
N LEU A 121 25.67 4.60 -2.21
CA LEU A 121 26.93 4.09 -2.76
C LEU A 121 27.68 5.24 -3.43
N PHE A 122 28.93 5.47 -3.03
CA PHE A 122 29.74 6.62 -3.46
C PHE A 122 29.07 7.98 -3.27
N GLY A 123 28.23 8.12 -2.22
CA GLY A 123 27.48 9.35 -1.94
C GLY A 123 26.20 9.53 -2.77
N MET A 124 25.93 8.66 -3.75
CA MET A 124 24.68 8.66 -4.50
C MET A 124 23.67 7.70 -3.86
N GLN A 125 22.44 8.17 -3.66
CA GLN A 125 21.33 7.34 -3.18
C GLN A 125 20.81 6.49 -4.33
N MET A 126 20.71 5.18 -4.11
CA MET A 126 20.21 4.23 -5.11
C MET A 126 19.27 3.23 -4.45
N SER A 127 18.31 2.70 -5.21
CA SER A 127 17.40 1.69 -4.69
C SER A 127 18.17 0.42 -4.28
N LYS A 128 17.68 -0.29 -3.26
CA LYS A 128 18.26 -1.57 -2.80
C LYS A 128 18.41 -2.58 -3.93
N THR A 129 17.45 -2.62 -4.86
CA THR A 129 17.52 -3.48 -6.04
C THR A 129 18.70 -3.11 -6.92
N ASN A 130 18.86 -1.83 -7.24
CA ASN A 130 19.96 -1.36 -8.08
C ASN A 130 21.31 -1.59 -7.40
N TYR A 131 21.39 -1.32 -6.09
CA TYR A 131 22.57 -1.63 -5.28
C TYR A 131 22.94 -3.11 -5.37
N ASN A 132 21.98 -4.01 -5.14
CA ASN A 132 22.22 -5.45 -5.19
C ASN A 132 22.66 -5.91 -6.58
N VAL A 133 22.01 -5.43 -7.65
CA VAL A 133 22.37 -5.74 -9.04
C VAL A 133 23.79 -5.26 -9.35
N LEU A 134 24.13 -4.04 -8.97
CA LEU A 134 25.47 -3.49 -9.17
C LEU A 134 26.53 -4.29 -8.38
N MET A 135 26.26 -4.61 -7.11
CA MET A 135 27.18 -5.40 -6.29
C MET A 135 27.44 -6.79 -6.88
N TRP A 136 26.39 -7.51 -7.27
CA TRP A 136 26.55 -8.82 -7.92
C TRP A 136 27.22 -8.74 -9.29
N SER A 137 26.99 -7.65 -10.04
CA SER A 137 27.70 -7.39 -11.29
C SER A 137 29.21 -7.20 -11.07
N ILE A 138 29.61 -6.42 -10.07
CA ILE A 138 31.02 -6.22 -9.71
C ILE A 138 31.65 -7.56 -9.28
N ILE A 139 30.98 -8.32 -8.41
CA ILE A 139 31.44 -9.65 -7.98
C ILE A 139 31.62 -10.56 -9.19
N GLY A 140 30.62 -10.62 -10.09
CA GLY A 140 30.66 -11.45 -11.30
C GLY A 140 31.79 -11.04 -12.24
N ALA A 141 32.00 -9.74 -12.46
CA ALA A 141 33.08 -9.23 -13.30
C ALA A 141 34.47 -9.55 -12.72
N LEU A 142 34.67 -9.39 -11.41
CA LEU A 142 35.92 -9.76 -10.74
C LEU A 142 36.18 -11.27 -10.82
N LEU A 143 35.13 -12.09 -10.64
CA LEU A 143 35.24 -13.54 -10.74
C LEU A 143 35.60 -13.96 -12.18
N ALA A 144 34.97 -13.36 -13.19
CA ALA A 144 35.29 -13.60 -14.59
C ALA A 144 36.74 -13.19 -14.92
N LEU A 145 37.21 -12.03 -14.46
CA LEU A 145 38.60 -11.60 -14.64
C LEU A 145 39.57 -12.55 -13.95
N LEU A 146 39.26 -13.02 -12.73
CA LEU A 146 40.10 -13.96 -12.01
C LEU A 146 40.22 -15.29 -12.75
N LEU A 147 39.11 -15.84 -13.26
CA LEU A 147 39.13 -17.05 -14.08
C LEU A 147 39.93 -16.85 -15.37
N PHE A 148 39.78 -15.69 -16.03
CA PHE A 148 40.55 -15.33 -17.20
C PHE A 148 42.06 -15.26 -16.90
N PHE A 149 42.45 -14.64 -15.77
CA PHE A 149 43.84 -14.59 -15.33
C PHE A 149 44.42 -15.98 -15.04
N ILE A 150 43.67 -16.84 -14.32
CA ILE A 150 44.11 -18.22 -14.06
C ILE A 150 44.31 -18.98 -15.36
N TYR A 151 43.38 -18.86 -16.31
CA TYR A 151 43.50 -19.50 -17.61
C TYR A 151 44.74 -19.03 -18.37
N LYS A 152 44.96 -17.71 -18.47
CA LYS A 152 46.14 -17.13 -19.12
C LYS A 152 47.44 -17.53 -18.43
N PHE A 153 47.46 -17.52 -17.10
CA PHE A 153 48.63 -17.89 -16.29
C PHE A 153 49.01 -19.36 -16.52
N LYS A 154 48.04 -20.30 -16.47
CA LYS A 154 48.32 -21.73 -16.73
C LYS A 154 48.89 -21.95 -18.13
N ASN A 155 48.33 -21.30 -19.14
CA ASN A 155 48.83 -21.43 -20.52
C ASN A 155 50.26 -20.87 -20.67
N SER A 156 50.54 -19.71 -20.08
CA SER A 156 51.88 -19.11 -20.11
C SER A 156 52.92 -19.95 -19.36
N ASN A 157 52.53 -20.51 -18.21
CA ASN A 157 53.42 -21.34 -17.40
C ASN A 157 53.78 -22.67 -18.09
N ALA A 158 52.83 -23.27 -18.81
CA ALA A 158 53.07 -24.47 -19.61
C ALA A 158 54.13 -24.21 -20.69
N ILE A 159 53.98 -23.14 -21.48
CA ILE A 159 54.94 -22.73 -22.52
C ILE A 159 56.31 -22.45 -21.92
N THR A 160 56.37 -21.75 -20.78
CA THR A 160 57.63 -21.42 -20.11
C THR A 160 58.36 -22.66 -19.62
N THR A 161 57.62 -23.65 -19.11
CA THR A 161 58.18 -24.92 -18.64
C THR A 161 58.71 -25.75 -19.81
N GLU A 162 57.97 -25.80 -20.93
CA GLU A 162 58.41 -26.47 -22.15
C GLU A 162 59.67 -25.82 -22.75
N ALA A 163 59.70 -24.48 -22.84
CA ALA A 163 60.88 -23.76 -23.32
C ALA A 163 62.12 -24.01 -22.46
N ARG A 164 61.96 -24.06 -21.12
CA ARG A 164 63.05 -24.43 -20.21
C ARG A 164 63.54 -25.86 -20.42
N ARG A 165 62.64 -26.80 -20.66
CA ARG A 165 62.99 -28.20 -20.94
C ARG A 165 63.76 -28.32 -22.27
N ASN A 166 63.27 -27.69 -23.33
CA ASN A 166 63.92 -27.74 -24.63
C ASN A 166 65.28 -27.04 -24.60
N LEU A 167 65.43 -25.97 -23.82
CA LEU A 167 66.73 -25.33 -23.62
C LEU A 167 67.73 -26.27 -22.94
N ALA A 168 67.30 -26.97 -21.87
CA ALA A 168 68.15 -27.96 -21.19
C ALA A 168 68.58 -29.11 -22.12
N GLU A 169 67.66 -29.59 -22.97
CA GLU A 169 67.94 -30.65 -23.96
C GLU A 169 68.95 -30.17 -25.02
N ILE A 170 68.79 -28.94 -25.53
CA ILE A 170 69.75 -28.34 -26.48
C ILE A 170 71.12 -28.11 -25.85
N GLU A 171 71.18 -27.67 -24.59
CA GLU A 171 72.45 -27.51 -23.87
C GLU A 171 73.17 -28.85 -23.71
N GLU A 172 72.45 -29.92 -23.37
CA GLU A 172 73.00 -31.27 -23.26
C GLU A 172 73.51 -31.79 -24.61
N GLU A 173 72.71 -31.67 -25.67
CA GLU A 173 73.12 -32.02 -27.04
C GLU A 173 74.34 -31.21 -27.48
N PHE A 174 74.38 -29.91 -27.18
CA PHE A 174 75.50 -29.05 -27.56
C PHE A 174 76.79 -29.44 -26.83
N ASP A 175 76.72 -29.75 -25.54
CA ASP A 175 77.87 -30.21 -24.77
C ASP A 175 78.36 -31.58 -25.25
N GLU A 176 77.45 -32.49 -25.61
CA GLU A 176 77.81 -33.78 -26.23
C GLU A 176 78.45 -33.59 -27.61
N HIS A 177 77.89 -32.70 -28.44
CA HIS A 177 78.46 -32.35 -29.75
C HIS A 177 79.85 -31.73 -29.61
N ARG A 178 80.03 -30.83 -28.65
CA ARG A 178 81.33 -30.21 -28.34
C ARG A 178 82.34 -31.26 -27.91
N ARG A 179 81.94 -32.19 -27.05
CA ARG A 179 82.80 -33.26 -26.54
C ARG A 179 83.22 -34.20 -27.67
N THR A 180 82.29 -34.63 -28.52
CA THR A 180 82.59 -35.48 -29.69
C THR A 180 83.45 -34.77 -30.74
N ALA A 181 83.22 -33.47 -30.99
CA ALA A 181 84.06 -32.67 -31.88
C ALA A 181 85.50 -32.56 -31.36
N LEU A 182 85.68 -32.30 -30.06
CA LEU A 182 87.00 -32.29 -29.42
C LEU A 182 87.69 -33.66 -29.54
N GLU A 183 86.98 -34.75 -29.30
CA GLU A 183 87.53 -36.11 -29.47
C GLU A 183 87.94 -36.39 -30.93
N ARG A 184 87.16 -35.93 -31.90
CA ARG A 184 87.50 -36.02 -33.34
C ARG A 184 88.74 -35.21 -33.67
N GLU A 185 88.82 -33.95 -33.25
CA GLU A 185 90.02 -33.13 -33.46
C GLU A 185 91.26 -33.73 -32.81
N GLN A 186 91.14 -34.24 -31.59
CA GLN A 186 92.24 -34.93 -30.91
C GLN A 186 92.69 -36.17 -31.68
N LYS A 187 91.76 -36.99 -32.19
CA LYS A 187 92.08 -38.16 -33.03
C LYS A 187 92.76 -37.75 -34.34
N VAL A 188 92.23 -36.75 -35.04
CA VAL A 188 92.79 -36.24 -36.31
C VAL A 188 94.20 -35.67 -36.09
N ARG A 189 94.41 -34.89 -35.02
CA ARG A 189 95.75 -34.38 -34.67
C ARG A 189 96.74 -35.51 -34.37
N ARG A 190 96.31 -36.56 -33.65
CA ARG A 190 97.14 -37.76 -33.42
C ARG A 190 97.51 -38.44 -34.74
N GLN A 191 96.53 -38.68 -35.62
CA GLN A 191 96.76 -39.28 -36.94
C GLN A 191 97.71 -38.44 -37.81
N LEU A 192 97.54 -37.11 -37.84
CA LEU A 192 98.43 -36.21 -38.56
C LEU A 192 99.86 -36.27 -38.02
N GLN A 193 100.02 -36.30 -36.69
CA GLN A 193 101.33 -36.42 -36.06
C GLN A 193 101.99 -37.77 -36.41
N ASP A 194 101.22 -38.85 -36.44
CA ASP A 194 101.68 -40.17 -36.84
C ASP A 194 102.13 -40.20 -38.31
N GLU A 195 101.38 -39.55 -39.23
CA GLU A 195 101.76 -39.42 -40.64
C GLU A 195 103.03 -38.57 -40.84
N ILE A 196 103.18 -37.43 -40.13
CA ILE A 196 104.40 -36.62 -40.16
C ILE A 196 105.62 -37.42 -39.66
N ASN A 197 105.45 -38.16 -38.56
CA ASN A 197 106.52 -39.01 -38.01
C ASN A 197 106.90 -40.14 -38.96
N LYS A 198 105.95 -40.64 -39.75
CA LYS A 198 106.18 -41.67 -40.78
C LYS A 198 106.94 -41.11 -41.98
N GLN A 199 106.63 -39.89 -42.43
CA GLN A 199 107.36 -39.23 -43.52
C GLN A 199 108.78 -38.79 -43.15
N LYS A 200 109.07 -38.45 -41.88
CA LYS A 200 110.44 -38.10 -41.42
C LYS A 200 111.39 -39.29 -41.28
N LYS A 201 110.90 -40.53 -41.38
CA LYS A 201 111.69 -41.77 -41.26
C LYS A 201 111.93 -42.48 -42.61
N GLY A 202 111.53 -41.88 -43.72
CA GLY A 202 111.95 -42.25 -45.08
C GLY A 202 112.97 -41.24 -45.61
#